data_AF-A0A7V2TY52-F1
#
_entry.id   AF-A0A7V2TY52-F1
#
_cell.length_a   1.000
_cell.length_b   1.000
_cell.length_c   1.000
_cell.angle_alpha   90.00
_cell.angle_beta   90.00
_cell.angle_gamma   90.00
#
_symmetry.space_group_name_H-M   'P 1'
#
loop_
_entity.id
_entity.type
_entity.pdbx_description
1 polymer ?
#
loop_
_entity_poly.entity_id
_entity_poly.type
_entity_poly.pdbx_seq_one_letter_code
_entity_poly.pdbx_strand_id
1 'polypeptide(L)'
;MKRERRKKMGYRKLSQILALVGVLVFAAGSAWAVTITYQDNYINWPGWTPQYTDDQIGTPAVGNMMVTLDDGYITKIEIQVIQRQLFDSLFINTNWNGNPGEYQDWDIYVRTNTGTTPLLYSVGSAYTYLLATQPQEGIWSGRWGHPAGIDTGLTANPAGITVNETYDGSILTYEFAGLQITGNFVIGYSQWCANDVFLTPVPEPFSLLLLGLGVVGVASIGRRRIRK
;
A
#
# COMPACT_ATOMS: atom_id res chain seq x y z
N MET A 1 64.59 17.76 1.92
CA MET A 1 63.44 18.54 1.37
C MET A 1 62.37 17.74 0.60
N LYS A 2 62.70 16.71 -0.21
CA LYS A 2 61.69 15.98 -1.03
C LYS A 2 60.73 15.07 -0.24
N ARG A 3 61.14 14.59 0.94
CA ARG A 3 60.39 13.63 1.78
C ARG A 3 59.24 14.28 2.59
N GLU A 4 59.44 15.50 3.09
CA GLU A 4 58.39 16.25 3.81
C GLU A 4 57.24 16.70 2.91
N ARG A 5 57.54 17.09 1.66
CA ARG A 5 56.50 17.47 0.68
C ARG A 5 55.55 16.32 0.34
N ARG A 6 56.02 15.06 0.38
CA ARG A 6 55.16 13.87 0.15
C ARG A 6 54.20 13.60 1.32
N LYS A 7 54.64 13.79 2.58
CA LYS A 7 53.76 13.67 3.75
C LYS A 7 52.65 14.72 3.75
N LYS A 8 52.99 16.00 3.54
CA LYS A 8 51.99 17.10 3.45
C LYS A 8 50.95 16.91 2.33
N MET A 9 51.33 16.25 1.24
CA MET A 9 50.43 15.95 0.11
C MET A 9 49.46 14.80 0.43
N GLY A 10 49.88 13.82 1.24
CA GLY A 10 49.03 12.72 1.72
C GLY A 10 47.94 13.20 2.67
N TYR A 11 48.27 14.07 3.62
CA TYR A 11 47.29 14.64 4.56
C TYR A 11 46.24 15.52 3.89
N ARG A 12 46.61 16.27 2.83
CA ARG A 12 45.67 17.05 2.02
C ARG A 12 44.68 16.18 1.24
N LYS A 13 45.14 15.05 0.69
CA LYS A 13 44.25 14.10 -0.01
C LYS A 13 43.34 13.36 0.97
N LEU A 14 43.85 13.00 2.15
CA LEU A 14 43.07 12.35 3.20
C LEU A 14 41.99 13.28 3.76
N SER A 15 42.30 14.56 3.99
CA SER A 15 41.31 15.56 4.43
C SER A 15 40.24 15.85 3.38
N GLN A 16 40.60 15.81 2.08
CA GLN A 16 39.63 15.94 0.99
C GLN A 16 38.69 14.74 0.88
N ILE A 17 39.21 13.52 1.09
CA ILE A 17 38.38 12.30 1.11
C ILE A 17 37.44 12.30 2.31
N LEU A 18 37.92 12.68 3.50
CA LEU A 18 37.09 12.78 4.71
C LEU A 18 36.01 13.86 4.58
N ALA A 19 36.33 15.00 3.97
CA ALA A 19 35.33 16.04 3.69
C ALA A 19 34.27 15.57 2.68
N LEU A 20 34.67 14.82 1.65
CA LEU A 20 33.75 14.26 0.67
C LEU A 20 32.82 13.20 1.29
N VAL A 21 33.34 12.33 2.15
CA VAL A 21 32.54 11.34 2.90
C VAL A 21 31.59 12.05 3.87
N GLY A 22 32.04 13.11 4.57
CA GLY A 22 31.17 13.91 5.43
C GLY A 22 29.98 14.51 4.67
N VAL A 23 30.20 15.10 3.49
CA VAL A 23 29.13 15.67 2.65
C VAL A 23 28.16 14.59 2.16
N LEU A 24 28.65 13.39 1.81
CA LEU A 24 27.81 12.28 1.37
C LEU A 24 26.94 11.70 2.51
N VAL A 25 27.42 11.73 3.76
CA VAL A 25 26.64 11.29 4.93
C VAL A 25 25.53 12.29 5.29
N PHE A 26 25.77 13.60 5.12
CA PHE A 26 24.73 14.60 5.36
C PHE A 26 23.65 14.66 4.28
N ALA A 27 23.96 14.25 3.04
CA ALA A 27 22.98 14.19 1.96
C ALA A 27 21.99 13.01 2.08
N ALA A 28 22.32 11.98 2.86
CA ALA A 28 21.50 10.76 3.02
C ALA A 28 20.40 10.89 4.09
N GLY A 29 20.31 12.02 4.79
CA GLY A 29 19.44 12.19 5.97
C GLY A 29 18.13 12.95 5.75
N SER A 30 17.68 13.15 4.51
CA SER A 30 16.33 13.69 4.30
C SER A 30 15.32 12.54 4.34
N ALA A 31 14.47 12.50 5.35
CA ALA A 31 13.29 11.66 5.35
C ALA A 31 12.31 12.26 4.34
N TRP A 32 12.14 11.60 3.20
CA TRP A 32 11.16 12.01 2.19
C TRP A 32 9.93 11.15 2.39
N ALA A 33 8.77 11.78 2.51
CA ALA A 33 7.51 11.08 2.36
C ALA A 33 7.46 10.47 0.95
N VAL A 34 7.17 9.18 0.86
CA VAL A 34 7.08 8.44 -0.40
C VAL A 34 5.61 8.22 -0.71
N THR A 35 5.17 8.65 -1.89
CA THR A 35 3.82 8.33 -2.38
C THR A 35 3.89 7.21 -3.42
N ILE A 36 3.13 6.15 -3.19
CA ILE A 36 2.98 5.02 -4.09
C ILE A 36 1.60 5.10 -4.73
N THR A 37 1.53 5.03 -6.05
CA THR A 37 0.26 4.98 -6.78
C THR A 37 0.00 3.57 -7.28
N TYR A 38 -1.18 3.06 -6.98
CA TYR A 38 -1.69 1.78 -7.42
C TYR A 38 -2.84 2.01 -8.40
N GLN A 39 -2.90 1.18 -9.45
CA GLN A 39 -3.98 1.19 -10.43
C GLN A 39 -5.06 0.18 -10.02
N ASP A 40 -6.30 0.47 -10.37
CA ASP A 40 -7.38 -0.51 -10.26
C ASP A 40 -7.23 -1.56 -11.37
N ASN A 41 -6.91 -2.79 -10.96
CA ASN A 41 -6.71 -3.93 -11.86
C ASN A 41 -7.52 -5.15 -11.40
N TYR A 42 -8.33 -5.02 -10.35
CA TYR A 42 -8.87 -6.17 -9.63
C TYR A 42 -10.38 -6.21 -9.70
N ILE A 43 -10.88 -7.22 -10.40
CA ILE A 43 -12.32 -7.43 -10.53
C ILE A 43 -12.89 -8.07 -9.26
N ASN A 44 -12.14 -8.93 -8.57
CA ASN A 44 -12.63 -9.66 -7.39
C ASN A 44 -11.57 -9.74 -6.29
N TRP A 45 -12.03 -9.86 -5.06
CA TRP A 45 -11.19 -10.23 -3.91
C TRP A 45 -10.51 -11.60 -4.17
N PRO A 46 -9.28 -11.82 -3.67
CA PRO A 46 -8.59 -13.10 -3.87
C PRO A 46 -9.38 -14.26 -3.26
N GLY A 47 -9.62 -15.31 -4.05
CA GLY A 47 -10.40 -16.48 -3.61
C GLY A 47 -11.92 -16.30 -3.67
N TRP A 48 -12.42 -15.16 -4.14
CA TRP A 48 -13.85 -14.92 -4.35
C TRP A 48 -14.18 -14.98 -5.83
N THR A 49 -15.19 -15.78 -6.17
CA THR A 49 -15.71 -15.88 -7.52
C THR A 49 -17.08 -15.22 -7.56
N PRO A 50 -17.33 -14.31 -8.50
CA PRO A 50 -18.62 -13.66 -8.55
C PRO A 50 -19.70 -14.62 -8.98
N GLN A 51 -20.86 -14.51 -8.33
CA GLN A 51 -22.04 -15.30 -8.69
C GLN A 51 -22.62 -14.88 -10.05
N TYR A 52 -22.25 -13.69 -10.54
CA TYR A 52 -22.59 -13.15 -11.84
C TYR A 52 -21.33 -12.67 -12.58
N THR A 53 -21.18 -13.07 -13.85
CA THR A 53 -20.00 -12.77 -14.69
C THR A 53 -20.03 -11.41 -15.35
N ASP A 54 -21.16 -10.73 -15.28
CA ASP A 54 -21.34 -9.41 -15.81
C ASP A 54 -20.69 -8.41 -14.85
N ASP A 55 -19.45 -8.04 -15.17
CA ASP A 55 -18.86 -6.78 -14.72
C ASP A 55 -19.59 -5.64 -15.44
N GLN A 56 -20.85 -5.43 -15.05
CA GLN A 56 -21.71 -4.46 -15.72
C GLN A 56 -21.84 -3.20 -14.89
N ILE A 57 -21.11 -2.19 -15.37
CA ILE A 57 -21.66 -0.88 -15.72
C ILE A 57 -22.45 -0.22 -14.60
N GLY A 58 -21.80 0.74 -13.94
CA GLY A 58 -22.46 1.73 -13.11
C GLY A 58 -21.88 1.74 -11.71
N THR A 59 -21.06 2.76 -11.46
CA THR A 59 -21.09 3.59 -10.26
C THR A 59 -21.67 2.98 -8.95
N PRO A 60 -20.87 2.86 -7.89
CA PRO A 60 -19.60 3.55 -7.70
C PRO A 60 -18.48 2.96 -8.54
N ALA A 61 -17.59 3.85 -9.00
CA ALA A 61 -16.36 3.47 -9.68
C ALA A 61 -15.20 3.85 -8.77
N VAL A 62 -14.32 2.88 -8.51
CA VAL A 62 -13.10 3.04 -7.75
C VAL A 62 -11.96 3.14 -8.74
N GLY A 63 -11.26 4.27 -8.69
CA GLY A 63 -10.10 4.50 -9.54
C GLY A 63 -8.81 4.19 -8.80
N ASN A 64 -7.81 5.01 -9.04
CA ASN A 64 -6.49 4.82 -8.46
C ASN A 64 -6.49 5.04 -6.94
N MET A 65 -5.62 4.30 -6.26
CA MET A 65 -5.27 4.51 -4.86
C MET A 65 -3.86 5.08 -4.76
N MET A 66 -3.68 6.12 -3.95
CA MET A 66 -2.38 6.66 -3.59
C MET A 66 -2.15 6.47 -2.10
N VAL A 67 -0.97 5.98 -1.74
CA VAL A 67 -0.58 5.73 -0.35
C VAL A 67 0.68 6.54 -0.06
N THR A 68 0.61 7.44 0.91
CA THR A 68 1.76 8.20 1.39
C THR A 68 2.33 7.54 2.63
N LEU A 69 3.62 7.27 2.58
CA LEU A 69 4.42 6.71 3.66
C LEU A 69 5.38 7.77 4.18
N ASP A 70 5.56 7.84 5.49
CA ASP A 70 6.58 8.65 6.14
C ASP A 70 7.21 7.86 7.29
N ASP A 71 8.53 7.69 7.26
CA ASP A 71 9.33 6.99 8.27
C ASP A 71 8.76 5.62 8.76
N GLY A 72 8.22 4.82 7.82
CA GLY A 72 7.62 3.51 8.16
C GLY A 72 6.19 3.59 8.73
N TYR A 73 5.51 4.71 8.53
CA TYR A 73 4.09 4.88 8.85
C TYR A 73 3.30 5.18 7.58
N ILE A 74 2.11 4.60 7.47
CA ILE A 74 1.10 5.10 6.53
C ILE A 74 0.52 6.36 7.13
N THR A 75 0.68 7.49 6.43
CA THR A 75 0.16 8.79 6.88
C THR A 75 -1.08 9.20 6.11
N LYS A 76 -1.20 8.77 4.84
CA LYS A 76 -2.35 9.12 4.00
C LYS A 76 -2.68 8.02 2.99
N ILE A 77 -3.97 7.78 2.78
CA ILE A 77 -4.50 6.96 1.69
C ILE A 77 -5.55 7.78 0.95
N GLU A 78 -5.39 7.96 -0.36
CA GLU A 78 -6.31 8.68 -1.23
C GLU A 78 -6.87 7.70 -2.26
N ILE A 79 -8.19 7.60 -2.35
CA ILE A 79 -8.88 6.67 -3.25
C ILE A 79 -9.78 7.48 -4.16
N GLN A 80 -9.65 7.31 -5.47
CA GLN A 80 -10.60 7.89 -6.40
C GLN A 80 -11.92 7.13 -6.31
N VAL A 81 -12.99 7.84 -5.96
CA VAL A 81 -14.31 7.27 -5.75
C VAL A 81 -15.35 8.17 -6.40
N ILE A 82 -16.02 7.64 -7.42
CA ILE A 82 -17.14 8.30 -8.09
C ILE A 82 -18.44 7.66 -7.60
N GLN A 83 -19.44 8.49 -7.27
CA GLN A 83 -20.75 8.03 -6.76
C GLN A 83 -20.66 7.15 -5.51
N ARG A 84 -19.88 7.61 -4.51
CA ARG A 84 -19.75 7.01 -3.17
C ARG A 84 -21.13 6.60 -2.62
N GLN A 85 -21.22 5.36 -2.12
CA GLN A 85 -22.49 4.74 -1.69
C GLN A 85 -22.74 4.90 -0.17
N LEU A 86 -23.43 3.93 0.45
CA LEU A 86 -23.87 3.97 1.84
C LEU A 86 -22.74 3.92 2.88
N PHE A 87 -21.74 3.07 2.64
CA PHE A 87 -20.55 2.99 3.48
C PHE A 87 -19.33 2.57 2.66
N ASP A 88 -18.17 2.79 3.27
CA ASP A 88 -16.85 2.38 2.80
C ASP A 88 -16.18 1.47 3.83
N SER A 89 -15.38 0.55 3.30
CA SER A 89 -14.59 -0.41 4.05
C SER A 89 -13.17 -0.40 3.54
N LEU A 90 -12.23 -0.01 4.39
CA LEU A 90 -10.79 -0.03 4.13
C LEU A 90 -10.14 -1.11 5.00
N PHE A 91 -9.36 -1.97 4.38
CA PHE A 91 -8.73 -3.12 5.01
C PHE A 91 -7.22 -2.98 4.84
N ILE A 92 -6.44 -3.16 5.90
CA ILE A 92 -4.99 -2.98 5.85
C ILE A 92 -4.32 -4.15 6.58
N ASN A 93 -3.46 -4.87 5.87
CA ASN A 93 -2.49 -5.79 6.44
C ASN A 93 -1.14 -5.07 6.44
N THR A 94 -0.63 -4.80 7.64
CA THR A 94 0.56 -3.97 7.92
C THR A 94 1.86 -4.76 7.92
N ASN A 95 1.77 -6.09 7.81
CA ASN A 95 2.90 -7.00 7.90
C ASN A 95 2.79 -8.18 6.91
N TRP A 96 2.32 -7.91 5.70
CA TRP A 96 2.20 -8.92 4.68
C TRP A 96 3.58 -9.40 4.24
N ASN A 97 3.80 -10.72 4.29
CA ASN A 97 5.12 -11.31 4.04
C ASN A 97 5.36 -11.71 2.57
N GLY A 98 4.40 -11.44 1.66
CA GLY A 98 4.47 -11.86 0.27
C GLY A 98 3.66 -13.12 -0.06
N ASN A 99 3.12 -13.83 0.94
CA ASN A 99 2.31 -15.02 0.75
C ASN A 99 0.89 -14.66 0.29
N PRO A 100 0.44 -15.07 -0.91
CA PRO A 100 -0.92 -14.78 -1.37
C PRO A 100 -2.02 -15.32 -0.47
N GLY A 101 -1.75 -16.43 0.25
CA GLY A 101 -2.71 -17.01 1.20
C GLY A 101 -2.95 -16.16 2.45
N GLU A 102 -2.03 -15.24 2.76
CA GLU A 102 -2.05 -14.35 3.93
C GLU A 102 -2.42 -12.91 3.53
N TYR A 103 -2.78 -12.68 2.26
CA TYR A 103 -3.13 -11.34 1.76
C TYR A 103 -4.26 -10.71 2.58
N GLN A 104 -5.22 -11.54 2.97
CA GLN A 104 -6.41 -11.13 3.73
C GLN A 104 -6.20 -11.21 5.25
N ASP A 105 -4.98 -11.43 5.74
CA ASP A 105 -4.69 -11.40 7.18
C ASP A 105 -4.66 -9.94 7.67
N TRP A 106 -5.83 -9.29 7.67
CA TRP A 106 -5.97 -7.89 8.01
C TRP A 106 -5.56 -7.62 9.45
N ASP A 107 -4.88 -6.51 9.67
CA ASP A 107 -4.54 -6.00 11.01
C ASP A 107 -5.47 -4.86 11.41
N ILE A 108 -5.82 -4.01 10.45
CA ILE A 108 -6.58 -2.78 10.65
C ILE A 108 -7.77 -2.75 9.69
N TYR A 109 -8.91 -2.32 10.22
CA TYR A 109 -10.14 -2.13 9.47
C TYR A 109 -10.73 -0.76 9.78
N VAL A 110 -11.06 0.01 8.74
CA VAL A 110 -11.80 1.26 8.86
C VAL A 110 -13.15 1.09 8.17
N ARG A 111 -14.22 1.44 8.89
CA ARG A 111 -15.58 1.49 8.35
C ARG A 111 -16.13 2.89 8.50
N THR A 112 -16.68 3.43 7.42
CA THR A 112 -17.30 4.75 7.46
C THR A 112 -18.65 4.70 6.77
N ASN A 113 -19.72 5.00 7.51
CA ASN A 113 -20.99 5.32 6.85
C ASN A 113 -20.88 6.73 6.27
N THR A 114 -21.38 6.95 5.06
CA THR A 114 -21.23 8.23 4.37
C THR A 114 -21.80 9.38 5.20
N GLY A 115 -21.00 10.43 5.40
CA GLY A 115 -21.35 11.59 6.23
C GLY A 115 -21.16 11.39 7.73
N THR A 116 -20.49 10.32 8.16
CA THR A 116 -20.17 10.05 9.58
C THR A 116 -18.67 10.01 9.82
N THR A 117 -18.26 10.03 11.09
CA THR A 117 -16.87 9.82 11.49
C THR A 117 -16.45 8.37 11.21
N PRO A 118 -15.22 8.13 10.67
CA PRO A 118 -14.72 6.78 10.47
C PRO A 118 -14.62 6.01 11.80
N LEU A 119 -14.99 4.73 11.77
CA LEU A 119 -14.81 3.79 12.86
C LEU A 119 -13.55 2.97 12.58
N LEU A 120 -12.60 2.99 13.52
CA LEU A 120 -11.32 2.27 13.41
C LEU A 120 -11.32 1.04 14.30
N TYR A 121 -10.85 -0.07 13.75
CA TYR A 121 -10.75 -1.35 14.44
C TYR A 121 -9.39 -2.00 14.20
N SER A 122 -8.90 -2.74 15.20
CA SER A 122 -7.98 -3.85 14.93
C SER A 122 -8.77 -5.12 14.63
N VAL A 123 -8.20 -5.97 13.78
CA VAL A 123 -8.79 -7.22 13.33
C VAL A 123 -8.06 -8.39 14.02
N GLY A 124 -8.82 -9.31 14.61
CA GLY A 124 -8.28 -10.53 15.21
C GLY A 124 -7.99 -11.61 14.17
N SER A 125 -7.21 -12.62 14.57
CA SER A 125 -6.86 -13.76 13.70
C SER A 125 -8.04 -14.64 13.27
N ALA A 126 -9.21 -14.46 13.91
CA ALA A 126 -10.46 -15.09 13.53
C ALA A 126 -11.54 -14.02 13.35
N TYR A 127 -11.95 -13.81 12.11
CA TYR A 127 -12.98 -12.85 11.74
C TYR A 127 -13.87 -13.42 10.63
N THR A 128 -15.04 -12.81 10.42
CA THR A 128 -15.92 -13.12 9.29
C THR A 128 -16.21 -11.86 8.50
N TYR A 129 -16.31 -11.99 7.18
CA TYR A 129 -16.71 -10.88 6.32
C TYR A 129 -18.21 -10.59 6.43
N LEU A 130 -18.54 -9.31 6.41
CA LEU A 130 -19.84 -8.82 5.99
C LEU A 130 -19.90 -8.94 4.46
N LEU A 131 -20.82 -9.74 3.96
CA LEU A 131 -20.99 -9.95 2.52
C LEU A 131 -22.02 -8.99 1.94
N ALA A 132 -21.78 -8.49 0.73
CA ALA A 132 -22.78 -7.79 -0.05
C ALA A 132 -23.97 -8.73 -0.30
N THR A 133 -25.17 -8.27 0.06
CA THR A 133 -26.41 -9.04 -0.12
C THR A 133 -27.17 -8.60 -1.37
N GLN A 134 -28.09 -9.45 -1.82
CA GLN A 134 -29.05 -9.08 -2.86
C GLN A 134 -29.81 -7.80 -2.47
N PRO A 135 -29.84 -6.76 -3.32
CA PRO A 135 -30.73 -5.63 -3.11
C PRO A 135 -32.19 -6.11 -3.19
N GLN A 136 -33.05 -5.41 -2.45
CA GLN A 136 -34.49 -5.49 -2.70
C GLN A 136 -34.79 -5.05 -4.14
N GLU A 137 -35.82 -5.65 -4.74
CA GLU A 137 -36.27 -5.37 -6.10
C GLU A 137 -36.34 -3.86 -6.37
N GLY A 138 -35.57 -3.36 -7.35
CA GLY A 138 -35.49 -1.93 -7.70
C GLY A 138 -34.31 -1.15 -7.09
N ILE A 139 -33.45 -1.78 -6.29
CA ILE A 139 -32.18 -1.20 -5.80
C ILE A 139 -31.01 -1.85 -6.57
N TRP A 140 -30.01 -1.05 -6.96
CA TRP A 140 -28.84 -1.46 -7.76
C TRP A 140 -28.12 -2.70 -7.19
N SER A 141 -27.72 -3.62 -8.07
CA SER A 141 -27.08 -4.89 -7.69
C SER A 141 -25.61 -4.72 -7.35
N GLY A 142 -25.27 -4.93 -6.08
CA GLY A 142 -23.89 -5.19 -5.70
C GLY A 142 -23.35 -6.54 -6.19
N ARG A 143 -22.05 -6.79 -6.01
CA ARG A 143 -21.45 -8.11 -6.22
C ARG A 143 -21.82 -9.04 -5.06
N TRP A 144 -22.99 -9.67 -5.15
CA TRP A 144 -23.49 -10.48 -4.04
C TRP A 144 -22.52 -11.58 -3.66
N GLY A 145 -22.44 -11.84 -2.37
CA GLY A 145 -21.52 -12.82 -1.80
C GLY A 145 -20.08 -12.36 -1.72
N HIS A 146 -19.73 -11.10 -2.05
CA HIS A 146 -18.36 -10.59 -1.87
C HIS A 146 -18.20 -9.82 -0.56
N PRO A 147 -16.97 -9.77 -0.01
CA PRO A 147 -16.63 -8.90 1.10
C PRO A 147 -16.96 -7.44 0.80
N ALA A 148 -17.92 -6.90 1.55
CA ALA A 148 -18.20 -5.47 1.63
C ALA A 148 -17.65 -4.87 2.93
N GLY A 149 -17.31 -5.68 3.93
CA GLY A 149 -16.79 -5.23 5.23
C GLY A 149 -16.41 -6.42 6.12
N ILE A 150 -16.07 -6.15 7.39
CA ILE A 150 -15.87 -7.18 8.42
C ILE A 150 -17.04 -7.13 9.42
N ASP A 151 -17.57 -8.30 9.79
CA ASP A 151 -18.72 -8.45 10.69
C ASP A 151 -18.31 -8.83 12.12
N THR A 152 -17.34 -9.74 12.27
CA THR A 152 -16.89 -10.23 13.59
C THR A 152 -15.38 -10.14 13.76
N GLY A 153 -14.87 -10.38 14.96
CA GLY A 153 -13.42 -10.39 15.22
C GLY A 153 -12.78 -9.00 15.30
N LEU A 154 -13.58 -7.95 15.56
CA LEU A 154 -13.12 -6.56 15.60
C LEU A 154 -12.93 -6.06 17.05
N THR A 155 -11.87 -5.30 17.29
CA THR A 155 -11.67 -4.52 18.52
C THR A 155 -11.58 -3.04 18.17
N ALA A 156 -12.51 -2.24 18.70
CA ALA A 156 -12.60 -0.81 18.38
C ALA A 156 -11.44 -0.01 18.98
N ASN A 157 -11.04 1.05 18.25
CA ASN A 157 -10.09 2.07 18.68
C ASN A 157 -8.76 1.49 19.19
N PRO A 158 -7.98 0.81 18.32
CA PRO A 158 -6.66 0.33 18.68
C PRO A 158 -5.79 1.47 19.23
N ALA A 159 -5.08 1.20 20.32
CA ALA A 159 -4.32 2.22 21.03
C ALA A 159 -3.22 2.83 20.15
N GLY A 160 -3.13 4.16 20.16
CA GLY A 160 -2.06 4.89 19.46
C GLY A 160 -2.29 5.11 17.96
N ILE A 161 -3.43 4.66 17.41
CA ILE A 161 -3.79 4.90 16.01
C ILE A 161 -5.04 5.77 15.94
N THR A 162 -5.01 6.79 15.11
CA THR A 162 -6.19 7.60 14.78
C THR A 162 -6.37 7.70 13.28
N VAL A 163 -7.61 7.82 12.83
CA VAL A 163 -7.95 8.03 11.42
C VAL A 163 -8.96 9.16 11.30
N ASN A 164 -8.71 10.06 10.36
CA ASN A 164 -9.70 11.01 9.86
C ASN A 164 -10.03 10.66 8.42
N GLU A 165 -11.28 10.86 8.02
CA GLU A 165 -11.73 10.65 6.65
C GLU A 165 -12.35 11.94 6.11
N THR A 166 -12.02 12.30 4.88
CA THR A 166 -12.66 13.38 4.14
C THR A 166 -13.02 12.91 2.73
N TYR A 167 -14.09 13.48 2.16
CA TYR A 167 -14.50 13.20 0.78
C TYR A 167 -14.90 14.51 0.10
N ASP A 168 -14.27 14.81 -1.04
CA ASP A 168 -14.51 16.05 -1.79
C ASP A 168 -15.52 15.90 -2.95
N GLY A 169 -16.10 14.70 -3.10
CA GLY A 169 -16.97 14.35 -4.23
C GLY A 169 -16.27 13.55 -5.33
N SER A 170 -14.95 13.35 -5.25
CA SER A 170 -14.16 12.55 -6.20
C SER A 170 -13.05 11.74 -5.53
N ILE A 171 -12.44 12.25 -4.46
CA ILE A 171 -11.34 11.63 -3.74
C ILE A 171 -11.76 11.41 -2.29
N LEU A 172 -11.66 10.16 -1.86
CA LEU A 172 -11.81 9.73 -0.48
C LEU A 172 -10.42 9.68 0.16
N THR A 173 -10.19 10.52 1.15
CA THR A 173 -8.88 10.67 1.81
C THR A 173 -8.97 10.21 3.25
N TYR A 174 -8.15 9.22 3.59
CA TYR A 174 -7.88 8.78 4.95
C TYR A 174 -6.54 9.36 5.41
N GLU A 175 -6.54 10.04 6.55
CA GLU A 175 -5.33 10.54 7.21
C GLU A 175 -5.12 9.76 8.51
N PHE A 176 -3.96 9.14 8.63
CA PHE A 176 -3.60 8.31 9.77
C PHE A 176 -2.53 8.96 10.61
N ALA A 177 -2.63 8.77 11.92
CA ALA A 177 -1.51 8.97 12.85
C ALA A 177 -1.25 7.65 13.57
N GLY A 178 0.03 7.26 13.67
CA GLY A 178 0.48 6.08 14.42
C GLY A 178 0.30 4.73 13.71
N LEU A 179 -0.18 4.70 12.46
CA LEU A 179 -0.30 3.46 11.68
C LEU A 179 1.07 3.02 11.15
N GLN A 180 1.78 2.23 11.95
CA GLN A 180 3.10 1.71 11.60
C GLN A 180 3.00 0.49 10.69
N ILE A 181 3.89 0.41 9.70
CA ILE A 181 4.12 -0.78 8.89
C ILE A 181 5.41 -1.48 9.36
N THR A 182 5.33 -2.80 9.55
CA THR A 182 6.43 -3.61 10.09
C THR A 182 7.10 -4.50 9.03
N GLY A 183 6.48 -4.63 7.86
CA GLY A 183 6.97 -5.38 6.71
C GLY A 183 6.47 -4.79 5.39
N ASN A 184 6.16 -5.63 4.40
CA ASN A 184 5.32 -5.16 3.30
C ASN A 184 3.90 -4.97 3.83
N PHE A 185 3.11 -4.19 3.12
CA PHE A 185 1.71 -4.00 3.45
C PHE A 185 0.85 -4.20 2.21
N VAL A 186 -0.40 -4.56 2.44
CA VAL A 186 -1.42 -4.59 1.41
C VAL A 186 -2.68 -3.90 1.92
N ILE A 187 -3.36 -3.21 1.02
CA ILE A 187 -4.59 -2.49 1.31
C ILE A 187 -5.66 -3.00 0.37
N GLY A 188 -6.79 -3.35 0.96
CA GLY A 188 -8.03 -3.62 0.25
C GLY A 188 -9.04 -2.50 0.50
N TYR A 189 -9.91 -2.24 -0.46
CA TYR A 189 -11.02 -1.31 -0.29
C TYR A 189 -12.27 -1.84 -0.99
N SER A 190 -13.42 -1.65 -0.35
CA SER A 190 -14.72 -2.01 -0.90
C SER A 190 -15.81 -1.07 -0.39
N GLN A 191 -16.81 -0.81 -1.23
CA GLN A 191 -18.02 -0.08 -0.85
C GLN A 191 -19.16 -1.02 -0.48
N TRP A 192 -20.26 -0.48 0.09
CA TRP A 192 -21.46 -1.23 0.50
C TRP A 192 -21.88 -2.38 -0.43
N CYS A 193 -21.89 -2.12 -1.74
CA CYS A 193 -22.35 -3.07 -2.73
C CYS A 193 -21.25 -4.01 -3.25
N ALA A 194 -20.01 -3.86 -2.80
CA ALA A 194 -18.84 -4.54 -3.35
C ALA A 194 -18.76 -4.49 -4.89
N ASN A 195 -19.42 -3.50 -5.51
CA ASN A 195 -19.55 -3.36 -6.97
C ASN A 195 -18.18 -3.20 -7.63
N ASP A 196 -17.27 -2.57 -6.92
CA ASP A 196 -15.90 -2.33 -7.31
C ASP A 196 -14.99 -2.52 -6.08
N VAL A 197 -13.87 -3.21 -6.27
CA VAL A 197 -12.96 -3.61 -5.21
C VAL A 197 -11.54 -3.21 -5.59
N PHE A 198 -10.87 -2.48 -4.71
CA PHE A 198 -9.49 -2.11 -4.94
C PHE A 198 -8.57 -2.97 -4.09
N LEU A 199 -7.50 -3.45 -4.71
CA LEU A 199 -6.44 -4.19 -4.04
C LEU A 199 -5.11 -3.59 -4.44
N THR A 200 -4.26 -3.24 -3.48
CA THR A 200 -2.87 -2.98 -3.81
C THR A 200 -2.29 -4.26 -4.40
N PRO A 201 -1.71 -4.24 -5.61
CA PRO A 201 -1.14 -5.43 -6.21
C PRO A 201 -0.17 -6.07 -5.25
N VAL A 202 -0.22 -7.40 -5.17
CA VAL A 202 0.84 -8.24 -4.62
C VAL A 202 2.13 -7.75 -5.27
N PRO A 203 3.02 -6.98 -4.60
CA PRO A 203 4.27 -6.61 -5.23
C PRO A 203 4.94 -7.92 -5.64
N GLU A 204 5.16 -8.08 -6.94
CA GLU A 204 6.04 -9.14 -7.41
C GLU A 204 7.33 -8.94 -6.65
N PRO A 205 7.81 -9.96 -5.91
CA PRO A 205 8.97 -9.79 -5.06
C PRO A 205 10.10 -9.21 -5.90
N PHE A 206 10.94 -8.38 -5.28
CA PHE A 206 12.13 -7.73 -5.85
C PHE A 206 12.97 -8.62 -6.79
N SER A 207 12.76 -9.94 -6.80
CA SER A 207 13.04 -10.91 -7.86
C SER A 207 13.10 -10.36 -9.29
N LEU A 208 12.15 -9.56 -9.79
CA LEU A 208 12.28 -9.02 -11.17
C LEU A 208 13.37 -7.95 -11.31
N LEU A 209 13.51 -7.07 -10.31
CA LEU A 209 14.59 -6.09 -10.24
C LEU A 209 15.96 -6.78 -10.05
N LEU A 210 16.01 -7.79 -9.18
CA LEU A 210 17.20 -8.58 -8.89
C LEU A 210 17.60 -9.48 -10.07
N LEU A 211 16.63 -10.03 -10.79
CA LEU A 211 16.83 -10.74 -12.06
C LEU A 211 17.38 -9.77 -13.12
N GLY A 212 16.80 -8.56 -13.22
CA GLY A 212 17.29 -7.52 -14.13
C GLY A 212 18.74 -7.12 -13.85
N LEU A 213 19.08 -6.85 -12.58
CA LEU A 213 20.46 -6.54 -12.16
C LEU A 213 21.40 -7.73 -12.29
N GLY A 214 20.92 -8.95 -12.01
CA GLY A 214 21.66 -10.20 -12.16
C GLY A 214 22.03 -10.49 -13.61
N VAL A 215 21.08 -10.33 -14.55
CA VAL A 215 21.31 -10.51 -15.98
C VAL A 215 22.29 -9.46 -16.53
N VAL A 216 22.18 -8.20 -16.09
CA VAL A 216 23.14 -7.13 -16.47
C VAL A 216 24.53 -7.40 -15.89
N GLY A 217 24.62 -7.90 -14.66
CA GLY A 217 25.87 -8.31 -14.01
C GLY A 217 26.56 -9.46 -14.75
N VAL A 218 25.81 -10.50 -15.14
CA VAL A 218 26.35 -11.64 -15.90
C VAL A 218 26.75 -11.22 -17.32
N ALA A 219 25.95 -10.40 -18.00
CA ALA A 219 26.27 -9.92 -19.35
C ALA A 219 27.55 -9.04 -19.37
N SER A 220 27.75 -8.19 -18.36
CA SER A 220 28.93 -7.35 -18.24
C SER A 220 30.21 -8.14 -17.89
N ILE A 221 30.10 -9.21 -17.11
CA ILE A 221 31.21 -10.15 -16.85
C ILE A 221 31.52 -11.01 -18.07
N GLY A 222 30.50 -11.52 -18.77
CA GLY A 222 30.65 -12.32 -20.00
C GLY A 222 31.38 -11.55 -21.11
N ARG A 223 31.06 -10.26 -21.27
CA ARG A 223 31.72 -9.37 -22.26
C ARG A 223 33.22 -9.20 -22.02
N ARG A 224 33.69 -9.32 -20.77
CA ARG A 224 35.13 -9.23 -20.43
C ARG A 224 35.89 -10.53 -20.71
N ARG A 225 35.21 -11.68 -20.78
CA ARG A 225 35.85 -12.98 -21.06
C ARG A 225 35.95 -13.28 -22.56
N ILE A 226 35.03 -12.78 -23.39
CA ILE A 226 35.06 -12.99 -24.86
C ILE A 226 36.10 -12.09 -25.57
N ARG A 227 36.62 -11.05 -24.87
CA ARG A 227 37.65 -10.13 -25.39
C ARG A 227 39.08 -10.47 -24.94
N LYS A 228 39.32 -11.69 -24.45
CA LYS A 228 40.64 -12.27 -24.24
C LYS A 228 40.80 -13.48 -25.13
#